data_AF-S6BEE7-F1
#
_entry.id   AF-S6BEE7-F1
#
_cell.length_a   1.000
_cell.length_b   1.000
_cell.length_c   1.000
_cell.angle_alpha   90.00
_cell.angle_beta   90.00
_cell.angle_gamma   90.00
#
_symmetry.space_group_name_H-M   'P 1'
#
loop_
_entity.id
_entity.type
_entity.pdbx_description
1 polymer ?
#
loop_
_entity_poly.entity_id
_entity_poly.type
_entity_poly.pdbx_seq_one_letter_code
_entity_poly.pdbx_strand_id
1 'polypeptide(L)'
;MGLVFEFGGGYGSMARLFWQLGFRGKYLIQDLPAFSALQKFYLGSIGALGSESGDGEFSFVTDNRSMKRILDRWGAVESKMFVATWSLSETPLEVREPVLDSLVYFDHILIAFQHQFEDIDNVKYFHGWASAMADTHSFQVSHIDHLPGNSYLFMSRV
;
A
#
# COMPACT_ATOMS: atom_id res chain seq x y z
N MET A 1 2.97 15.25 -9.83
CA MET A 1 3.47 13.85 -9.84
C MET A 1 3.00 13.16 -8.58
N GLY A 2 2.44 11.94 -8.67
CA GLY A 2 1.82 11.25 -7.53
C GLY A 2 2.77 10.40 -6.68
N LEU A 3 2.22 9.83 -5.60
CA LEU A 3 2.85 8.87 -4.70
C LEU A 3 2.00 7.60 -4.68
N VAL A 4 2.64 6.44 -4.86
CA VAL A 4 2.04 5.15 -4.52
C VAL A 4 2.75 4.62 -3.28
N PHE A 5 1.98 4.28 -2.24
CA PHE A 5 2.46 3.54 -1.08
C PHE A 5 1.89 2.12 -1.13
N GLU A 6 2.76 1.16 -1.36
CA GLU A 6 2.45 -0.27 -1.33
C GLU A 6 2.92 -0.88 -0.01
N PHE A 7 2.00 -1.46 0.75
CA PHE A 7 2.32 -2.23 1.95
C PHE A 7 2.32 -3.72 1.60
N GLY A 8 3.41 -4.42 1.90
CA GLY A 8 3.64 -5.82 1.52
C GLY A 8 3.68 -6.05 0.01
N GLY A 9 4.62 -5.42 -0.67
CA GLY A 9 4.76 -5.49 -2.14
C GLY A 9 5.31 -6.80 -2.69
N GLY A 10 5.61 -7.79 -1.82
CA GLY A 10 6.10 -9.10 -2.21
C GLY A 10 7.44 -8.97 -2.94
N TYR A 11 7.56 -9.52 -4.15
CA TYR A 11 8.78 -9.35 -4.95
C TYR A 11 8.81 -8.05 -5.79
N GLY A 12 7.78 -7.20 -5.73
CA GLY A 12 7.70 -5.93 -6.46
C GLY A 12 6.99 -5.99 -7.81
N SER A 13 6.09 -6.95 -8.02
CA SER A 13 5.38 -7.08 -9.30
C SER A 13 4.43 -5.92 -9.59
N MET A 14 3.71 -5.44 -8.57
CA MET A 14 2.81 -4.30 -8.68
C MET A 14 3.59 -3.03 -9.02
N ALA A 15 4.70 -2.79 -8.32
CA ALA A 15 5.64 -1.71 -8.62
C ALA A 15 6.13 -1.73 -10.07
N ARG A 16 6.49 -2.91 -10.60
CA ARG A 16 6.79 -3.09 -12.02
C ARG A 16 5.58 -2.71 -12.90
N LEU A 17 4.37 -3.17 -12.56
CA LEU A 17 3.17 -2.89 -13.35
C LEU A 17 2.92 -1.38 -13.44
N PHE A 18 2.96 -0.64 -12.32
CA PHE A 18 2.86 0.82 -12.32
C PHE A 18 3.90 1.46 -13.24
N TRP A 19 5.16 1.02 -13.15
CA TRP A 19 6.23 1.51 -14.00
C TRP A 19 5.97 1.22 -15.49
N GLN A 20 5.50 0.01 -15.84
CA GLN A 20 5.15 -0.38 -17.21
C GLN A 20 3.95 0.41 -17.75
N LEU A 21 3.01 0.78 -16.90
CA LEU A 21 1.87 1.64 -17.23
C LEU A 21 2.24 3.13 -17.33
N GLY A 22 3.52 3.48 -17.17
CA GLY A 22 4.02 4.84 -17.37
C GLY A 22 4.06 5.70 -16.11
N PHE A 23 3.77 5.15 -14.92
CA PHE A 23 3.94 5.90 -13.68
C PHE A 23 5.42 6.21 -13.44
N ARG A 24 5.74 7.49 -13.21
CA ARG A 24 7.09 8.01 -12.92
C ARG A 24 7.13 8.85 -11.64
N GLY A 25 6.09 8.75 -10.82
CA GLY A 25 6.03 9.42 -9.52
C GLY A 25 6.89 8.75 -8.47
N LYS A 26 6.56 9.00 -7.21
CA LYS A 26 7.23 8.39 -6.05
C LYS A 26 6.56 7.05 -5.73
N TYR A 27 7.36 6.05 -5.39
CA TYR A 27 6.87 4.71 -5.06
C TYR A 27 7.50 4.22 -3.76
N LEU A 28 6.71 4.11 -2.70
CA LEU A 28 7.13 3.58 -1.41
C LEU A 28 6.65 2.14 -1.30
N ILE A 29 7.57 1.21 -1.01
CA ILE A 29 7.23 -0.15 -0.61
C ILE A 29 7.66 -0.35 0.84
N GLN A 30 6.71 -0.76 1.69
CA GLN A 30 7.03 -1.28 3.01
C GLN A 30 6.87 -2.79 3.02
N ASP A 31 7.93 -3.51 3.40
CA ASP A 31 7.91 -4.98 3.47
C ASP A 31 8.96 -5.50 4.45
N LEU A 32 8.99 -6.80 4.71
CA LEU A 32 10.02 -7.43 5.52
C LEU A 32 11.42 -7.24 4.87
N PRO A 33 12.51 -7.26 5.66
CA PRO A 33 13.86 -7.05 5.13
C PRO A 33 14.23 -7.96 3.96
N ALA A 34 13.85 -9.24 4.01
CA ALA A 34 14.10 -10.20 2.94
C ALA A 34 13.38 -9.83 1.64
N PHE A 35 12.11 -9.41 1.73
CA PHE A 35 11.35 -8.94 0.56
C PHE A 35 11.89 -7.63 0.03
N SER A 36 12.27 -6.68 0.90
CA SER A 36 12.95 -5.45 0.47
C SER A 36 14.24 -5.73 -0.34
N ALA A 37 15.03 -6.72 0.05
CA ALA A 37 16.21 -7.14 -0.70
C ALA A 37 15.83 -7.77 -2.06
N LEU A 38 14.84 -8.65 -2.08
CA LEU A 38 14.33 -9.29 -3.28
C LEU A 38 13.75 -8.27 -4.28
N GLN A 39 12.97 -7.31 -3.80
CA GLN A 39 12.37 -6.23 -4.59
C GLN A 39 13.45 -5.39 -5.27
N LYS A 40 14.49 -4.96 -4.51
CA LYS A 40 15.61 -4.20 -5.07
C LYS A 40 16.34 -4.97 -6.16
N PHE A 41 16.61 -6.27 -5.92
CA PHE A 41 17.25 -7.13 -6.90
C PHE A 41 16.38 -7.28 -8.17
N TYR A 42 15.12 -7.68 -8.01
CA TYR A 42 14.20 -7.91 -9.12
C TYR A 42 13.95 -6.64 -9.93
N LEU A 43 13.52 -5.54 -9.29
CA LEU A 43 13.22 -4.28 -9.96
C LEU A 43 14.47 -3.67 -10.61
N GLY A 44 15.64 -3.83 -9.99
CA GLY A 44 16.91 -3.42 -10.57
C GLY A 44 17.26 -4.23 -11.82
N SER A 45 17.10 -5.55 -11.78
CA SER A 45 17.40 -6.45 -12.90
C SER A 45 16.57 -6.19 -14.16
N ILE A 46 15.37 -5.60 -14.01
CA ILE A 46 14.48 -5.25 -15.11
C ILE A 46 14.57 -3.77 -15.50
N GLY A 47 15.48 -3.01 -14.89
CA GLY A 47 15.72 -1.59 -15.16
C GLY A 47 14.65 -0.64 -14.60
N ALA A 48 13.71 -1.12 -13.77
CA ALA A 48 12.63 -0.29 -13.23
C ALA A 48 13.10 0.73 -12.18
N LEU A 49 14.24 0.49 -11.52
CA LEU A 49 14.84 1.43 -10.56
C LEU A 49 15.60 2.58 -11.22
N GLY A 50 15.65 2.62 -12.55
CA GLY A 50 16.36 3.63 -13.32
C GLY A 50 17.88 3.45 -13.32
N SER A 51 18.49 3.76 -14.47
CA SER A 51 19.88 4.23 -14.53
C SER A 51 20.02 5.53 -13.74
N GLU A 52 21.25 5.98 -13.46
CA GLU A 52 21.61 7.18 -12.64
C GLU A 52 20.94 8.53 -13.03
N SER A 53 20.04 8.54 -14.01
CA SER A 53 19.36 9.67 -14.64
C SER A 53 17.90 9.90 -14.19
N GLY A 54 17.57 9.62 -12.92
CA GLY A 54 16.60 10.44 -12.15
C GLY A 54 15.09 10.30 -12.37
N ASP A 55 14.58 9.38 -13.19
CA ASP A 55 13.12 9.21 -13.39
C ASP A 55 12.52 8.11 -12.50
N GLY A 56 11.71 8.50 -11.50
CA GLY A 56 11.01 7.63 -10.55
C GLY A 56 11.77 7.40 -9.24
N GLU A 57 11.25 7.94 -8.12
CA GLU A 57 11.89 7.78 -6.80
C GLU A 57 11.27 6.57 -6.06
N PHE A 58 11.94 5.42 -6.13
CA PHE A 58 11.59 4.24 -5.33
C PHE A 58 12.19 4.35 -3.91
N SER A 59 11.42 3.99 -2.90
CA SER A 59 11.90 3.81 -1.52
C SER A 59 11.41 2.49 -0.95
N PHE A 60 12.32 1.76 -0.31
CA PHE A 60 12.05 0.46 0.32
C PHE A 60 12.32 0.60 1.81
N VAL A 61 11.30 0.36 2.63
CA VAL A 61 11.38 0.49 4.09
C VAL A 61 10.89 -0.78 4.76
N THR A 62 11.39 -1.04 5.97
CA THR A 62 11.09 -2.29 6.69
C THR A 62 10.37 -2.06 8.01
N ASP A 63 10.08 -0.81 8.35
CA ASP A 63 9.54 -0.43 9.64
C ASP A 63 8.73 0.88 9.56
N ASN A 64 7.79 1.05 10.49
CA ASN A 64 6.87 2.19 10.53
C ASN A 64 7.58 3.54 10.77
N ARG A 65 8.75 3.56 11.42
CA ARG A 65 9.51 4.81 11.62
C ARG A 65 10.12 5.27 10.30
N SER A 66 10.69 4.36 9.53
CA SER A 66 11.22 4.62 8.20
C SER A 66 10.13 5.01 7.21
N MET A 67 8.98 4.33 7.26
CA MET A 67 7.78 4.71 6.51
C MET A 67 7.37 6.17 6.78
N LYS A 68 7.16 6.54 8.05
CA LYS A 68 6.73 7.90 8.43
C LYS A 68 7.70 8.96 7.91
N ARG A 69 9.02 8.75 8.06
CA ARG A 69 10.04 9.68 7.52
C ARG A 69 9.93 9.90 6.01
N ILE A 70 9.62 8.85 5.24
CA ILE A 70 9.46 8.97 3.79
C ILE A 70 8.15 9.67 3.46
N LEU A 71 7.04 9.33 4.13
CA LEU A 71 5.75 10.00 3.95
C LEU A 71 5.84 11.49 4.28
N ASP A 72 6.53 11.87 5.36
CA ASP A 72 6.77 13.27 5.73
C ASP A 72 7.59 13.99 4.66
N ARG A 73 8.69 13.38 4.20
CA ARG A 73 9.55 13.92 3.13
C ARG A 73 8.77 14.13 1.82
N TRP A 74 7.78 13.29 1.55
CA TRP A 74 6.99 13.30 0.32
C TRP A 74 5.57 13.86 0.52
N GLY A 75 5.29 14.50 1.66
CA GLY A 75 3.95 14.92 2.05
C GLY A 75 3.29 15.93 1.11
N ALA A 76 4.10 16.78 0.45
CA ALA A 76 3.64 17.80 -0.49
C ALA A 76 3.17 17.26 -1.85
N VAL A 77 3.25 15.94 -2.08
CA VAL A 77 2.76 15.31 -3.31
C VAL A 77 1.24 15.43 -3.42
N GLU A 78 0.75 15.87 -4.57
CA GLU A 78 -0.65 16.24 -4.82
C GLU A 78 -1.63 15.05 -4.84
N SER A 79 -1.19 13.88 -5.30
CA SER A 79 -2.05 12.69 -5.40
C SER A 79 -1.35 11.48 -4.81
N LYS A 80 -2.00 10.84 -3.84
CA LYS A 80 -1.45 9.74 -3.05
C LYS A 80 -2.38 8.53 -3.11
N MET A 81 -1.84 7.38 -3.49
CA MET A 81 -2.55 6.10 -3.55
C MET A 81 -1.93 5.09 -2.60
N PHE A 82 -2.76 4.39 -1.83
CA PHE A 82 -2.34 3.28 -0.99
C PHE A 82 -2.82 1.95 -1.59
N VAL A 83 -1.95 0.94 -1.57
CA VAL A 83 -2.26 -0.42 -2.03
C VAL A 83 -1.74 -1.44 -1.01
N ALA A 84 -2.61 -2.36 -0.60
CA ALA A 84 -2.24 -3.51 0.21
C ALA A 84 -3.06 -4.73 -0.21
N THR A 85 -2.45 -5.69 -0.90
CA THR A 85 -3.14 -6.90 -1.37
C THR A 85 -2.78 -8.08 -0.48
N TRP A 86 -3.67 -8.43 0.46
CA TRP A 86 -3.53 -9.46 1.52
C TRP A 86 -2.50 -9.17 2.62
N SER A 87 -1.55 -8.27 2.37
CA SER A 87 -0.50 -7.93 3.34
C SER A 87 -1.02 -7.30 4.64
N LEU A 88 -1.93 -6.33 4.54
CA LEU A 88 -2.39 -5.58 5.70
C LEU A 88 -3.28 -6.43 6.60
N SER A 89 -4.14 -7.28 6.02
CA SER A 89 -5.04 -8.20 6.74
C SER A 89 -4.33 -9.36 7.44
N GLU A 90 -3.12 -9.70 7.00
CA GLU A 90 -2.25 -10.73 7.60
C GLU A 90 -1.23 -10.16 8.60
N THR A 91 -1.23 -8.85 8.79
CA THR A 91 -0.26 -8.17 9.67
C THR A 91 -0.83 -7.98 11.08
N PRO A 92 -0.05 -8.22 12.15
CA PRO A 92 -0.46 -7.93 13.53
C PRO A 92 -0.92 -6.48 13.71
N LEU A 93 -1.91 -6.26 14.60
CA LEU A 93 -2.55 -4.95 14.77
C LEU A 93 -1.55 -3.85 15.15
N GLU A 94 -0.57 -4.16 15.98
CA GLU A 94 0.47 -3.23 16.43
C GLU A 94 1.37 -2.69 15.31
N VAL A 95 1.49 -3.44 14.21
CA VAL A 95 2.21 -2.99 13.01
C VAL A 95 1.25 -2.30 12.04
N ARG A 96 0.01 -2.80 11.94
CA ARG A 96 -1.05 -2.33 11.05
C ARG A 96 -1.56 -0.93 11.39
N GLU A 97 -1.86 -0.65 12.66
CA GLU A 97 -2.52 0.59 13.09
C GLU A 97 -1.72 1.85 12.72
N PRO A 98 -0.39 1.93 12.93
CA PRO A 98 0.38 3.11 12.51
C PRO A 98 0.39 3.35 11.00
N VAL A 99 0.18 2.32 10.19
CA VAL A 99 0.02 2.44 8.73
C VAL A 99 -1.33 3.08 8.44
N LEU A 100 -2.42 2.54 9.03
CA LEU A 100 -3.79 3.05 8.88
C LEU A 100 -3.93 4.52 9.29
N ASP A 101 -3.28 4.93 10.39
CA ASP A 101 -3.27 6.34 10.85
C ASP A 101 -2.72 7.30 9.78
N SER A 102 -1.80 6.81 8.95
CA SER A 102 -1.19 7.61 7.88
C SER A 102 -2.10 7.71 6.64
N LEU A 103 -3.11 6.85 6.51
CA LEU A 103 -3.94 6.75 5.32
C LEU A 103 -5.01 7.85 5.21
N VAL A 104 -5.27 8.59 6.30
CA VAL A 104 -6.13 9.79 6.25
C VAL A 104 -5.64 10.85 5.27
N TYR A 105 -4.36 10.80 4.85
CA TYR A 105 -3.73 11.71 3.89
C TYR A 105 -3.65 11.16 2.45
N PHE A 106 -4.15 9.93 2.21
CA PHE A 106 -4.21 9.32 0.88
C PHE A 106 -5.53 9.60 0.16
N ASP A 107 -5.48 9.87 -1.15
CA ASP A 107 -6.68 10.18 -1.93
C ASP A 107 -7.42 8.92 -2.36
N HIS A 108 -6.68 7.84 -2.60
CA HIS A 108 -7.22 6.55 -3.00
C HIS A 108 -6.60 5.42 -2.19
N ILE A 109 -7.41 4.48 -1.75
CA ILE A 109 -6.98 3.33 -0.93
C ILE A 109 -7.57 2.07 -1.53
N LEU A 110 -6.72 1.07 -1.79
CA LEU A 110 -7.10 -0.27 -2.18
C LEU A 110 -6.55 -1.27 -1.17
N ILE A 111 -7.43 -2.00 -0.50
CA ILE A 111 -7.07 -3.12 0.38
C ILE A 111 -7.76 -4.38 -0.16
N ALA A 112 -7.00 -5.42 -0.50
CA ALA A 112 -7.55 -6.76 -0.69
C ALA A 112 -7.33 -7.57 0.59
N PHE A 113 -8.34 -8.29 1.04
CA PHE A 113 -8.28 -9.02 2.31
C PHE A 113 -9.16 -10.27 2.32
N GLN A 114 -8.69 -11.28 3.04
CA GLN A 114 -9.44 -12.43 3.51
C GLN A 114 -10.29 -12.07 4.72
N HIS A 115 -11.51 -12.61 4.81
CA HIS A 115 -12.51 -12.25 5.83
C HIS A 115 -12.05 -12.61 7.25
N GLN A 116 -11.34 -13.73 7.40
CA GLN A 116 -10.79 -14.19 8.66
C GLN A 116 -9.28 -14.43 8.52
N PHE A 117 -8.49 -13.97 9.47
CA PHE A 117 -7.08 -14.33 9.61
C PHE A 117 -6.72 -14.50 11.07
N GLU A 118 -6.23 -15.69 11.43
CA GLU A 118 -6.07 -16.09 12.83
C GLU A 118 -7.37 -15.81 13.60
N ASP A 119 -7.32 -15.04 14.68
CA ASP A 119 -8.48 -14.68 15.51
C ASP A 119 -9.15 -13.35 15.09
N ILE A 120 -8.72 -12.76 13.97
CA ILE A 120 -9.20 -11.45 13.50
C ILE A 120 -10.27 -11.59 12.42
N ASP A 121 -11.46 -11.05 12.70
CA ASP A 121 -12.51 -10.76 11.72
C ASP A 121 -12.17 -9.47 10.97
N ASN A 122 -11.57 -9.62 9.79
CA ASN A 122 -11.16 -8.50 8.96
C ASN A 122 -12.34 -7.76 8.33
N VAL A 123 -13.51 -8.40 8.15
CA VAL A 123 -14.72 -7.72 7.65
C VAL A 123 -15.15 -6.68 8.66
N LYS A 124 -15.31 -7.09 9.92
CA LYS A 124 -15.66 -6.17 11.01
C LYS A 124 -14.60 -5.11 11.23
N TYR A 125 -13.32 -5.49 11.21
CA TYR A 125 -12.21 -4.57 11.44
C TYR A 125 -12.16 -3.46 10.38
N PHE A 126 -12.08 -3.80 9.10
CA PHE A 126 -11.96 -2.81 8.03
C PHE A 126 -13.24 -2.01 7.83
N HIS A 127 -14.42 -2.59 8.04
CA HIS A 127 -15.67 -1.83 8.04
C HIS A 127 -15.70 -0.79 9.16
N GLY A 128 -15.27 -1.16 10.38
CA GLY A 128 -15.19 -0.25 11.51
C GLY A 128 -14.23 0.91 11.24
N TRP A 129 -13.04 0.60 10.75
CA TRP A 129 -12.04 1.61 10.37
C TRP A 129 -12.52 2.53 9.25
N ALA A 130 -13.07 1.99 8.16
CA ALA A 130 -13.56 2.79 7.04
C ALA A 130 -14.75 3.68 7.44
N SER A 131 -15.63 3.18 8.32
CA SER A 131 -16.73 3.96 8.89
C SER A 131 -16.23 5.13 9.74
N ALA A 132 -15.15 4.94 10.50
CA ALA A 132 -14.52 6.02 11.27
C ALA A 132 -13.87 7.09 10.38
N MET A 133 -13.62 6.80 9.10
CA MET A 133 -13.09 7.74 8.11
C MET A 133 -14.16 8.39 7.22
N ALA A 134 -15.45 8.15 7.48
CA ALA A 134 -16.56 8.57 6.60
C ALA A 134 -16.65 10.09 6.37
N ASP A 135 -16.15 10.91 7.30
CA ASP A 135 -16.12 12.38 7.16
C ASP A 135 -15.12 12.87 6.10
N THR A 136 -14.13 12.03 5.76
CA THR A 136 -13.03 12.41 4.85
C THR A 136 -12.95 11.50 3.63
N HIS A 137 -13.50 10.28 3.70
CA HIS A 137 -13.44 9.30 2.63
C HIS A 137 -14.79 8.61 2.45
N SER A 138 -15.18 8.47 1.19
CA SER A 138 -16.17 7.48 0.78
C SER A 138 -15.52 6.09 0.71
N PHE A 139 -16.27 5.03 1.00
CA PHE A 139 -15.76 3.67 0.88
C PHE A 139 -16.78 2.69 0.31
N GLN A 140 -16.26 1.65 -0.35
CA GLN A 140 -17.03 0.54 -0.89
C GLN A 140 -16.29 -0.78 -0.61
N VAL A 141 -17.01 -1.76 -0.09
CA VAL A 141 -16.53 -3.15 0.00
C VAL A 141 -17.15 -3.95 -1.14
N SER A 142 -16.33 -4.70 -1.87
CA SER A 142 -16.75 -5.56 -2.97
C SER A 142 -16.23 -6.98 -2.76
N HIS A 143 -17.12 -7.98 -2.85
CA HIS A 143 -16.74 -9.38 -2.73
C HIS A 143 -15.99 -9.87 -3.98
N ILE A 144 -15.06 -10.81 -3.81
CA ILE A 144 -14.34 -11.43 -4.92
C ILE A 144 -15.04 -12.74 -5.31
N ASP A 145 -15.90 -12.70 -6.33
CA ASP A 145 -16.77 -13.84 -6.70
C ASP A 145 -16.00 -15.15 -6.95
N HIS A 146 -14.84 -15.06 -7.59
CA HIS A 146 -14.00 -16.22 -7.91
C HIS A 146 -13.07 -16.64 -6.76
N LEU A 147 -13.07 -15.90 -5.64
CA LEU A 147 -12.28 -16.21 -4.46
C LEU A 147 -13.13 -15.97 -3.19
N PRO A 148 -14.07 -16.88 -2.87
CA PRO A 148 -14.94 -16.74 -1.71
C PRO A 148 -14.18 -16.51 -0.40
N GLY A 149 -14.81 -15.78 0.53
CA GLY A 149 -14.16 -15.41 1.80
C GLY A 149 -13.13 -14.28 1.65
N ASN A 150 -13.09 -13.59 0.50
CA ASN A 150 -12.21 -12.46 0.26
C ASN A 150 -12.99 -11.27 -0.32
N SER A 151 -12.49 -10.07 -0.06
CA SER A 151 -13.07 -8.81 -0.51
C SER A 151 -12.00 -7.79 -0.88
N TYR A 152 -12.39 -6.83 -1.71
CA TYR A 152 -11.69 -5.56 -1.88
C TYR A 152 -12.40 -4.47 -1.06
N LEU A 153 -11.63 -3.63 -0.39
CA LEU A 153 -12.06 -2.34 0.14
C LEU A 153 -11.44 -1.23 -0.71
N PHE A 154 -12.31 -0.44 -1.32
CA PHE A 154 -11.95 0.78 -2.05
C PHE A 154 -12.35 1.98 -1.20
N MET A 155 -11.45 2.95 -1.07
CA MET A 155 -11.78 4.25 -0.47
C MET A 155 -11.30 5.38 -1.34
N SER A 156 -12.04 6.48 -1.33
CA SER A 156 -11.68 7.71 -2.05
C SER A 156 -12.03 8.94 -1.22
N ARG A 157 -11.09 9.88 -1.12
CA ARG A 157 -11.28 11.16 -0.43
C ARG A 157 -12.42 11.95 -1.06
N VAL A 158 -13.26 12.56 -0.21
CA VAL A 158 -14.41 13.40 -0.62
C VAL A 158 -14.06 14.87 -0.67
#